data_AF-A0A2E0PQM3-F1
#
_entry.id   AF-A0A2E0PQM3-F1
#
_cell.length_a   1.000
_cell.length_b   1.000
_cell.length_c   1.000
_cell.angle_alpha   90.00
_cell.angle_beta   90.00
_cell.angle_gamma   90.00
#
_symmetry.space_group_name_H-M   'P 1'
#
loop_
_entity.id
_entity.type
_entity.pdbx_description
1 polymer ?
#
loop_
_entity_poly.entity_id
_entity_poly.type
_entity_poly.pdbx_seq_one_letter_code
_entity_poly.pdbx_strand_id
1 'polypeptide(L)'
;MPVCRMCKQNYPQSQFIKGNGPRYQVCSRCGIERGLVGQEETPEYYSDEILNARLSLYTRRHLPWVSVVLGWFLYIGIGRGIELWSGLFFGVLALSTIVIPIRHLMGSARFRAELSRITP
;
A
#
# COMPACT_ATOMS: atom_id res chain seq x y z
N MET A 1 -16.28 -10.78 7.70
CA MET A 1 -16.20 -9.74 6.65
C MET A 1 -16.97 -10.26 5.45
N PRO A 2 -17.85 -9.46 4.82
CA PRO A 2 -18.65 -9.85 3.66
C PRO A 2 -17.80 -10.07 2.41
N VAL A 3 -18.22 -11.02 1.59
CA VAL A 3 -17.60 -11.32 0.30
C VAL A 3 -18.42 -10.68 -0.82
N CYS A 4 -17.76 -10.00 -1.74
CA CYS A 4 -18.44 -9.47 -2.92
C CYS A 4 -18.88 -10.61 -3.83
N ARG A 5 -20.16 -10.63 -4.23
CA ARG A 5 -20.70 -11.69 -5.12
C ARG A 5 -20.06 -11.72 -6.50
N MET A 6 -19.55 -10.58 -6.98
CA MET A 6 -19.00 -10.41 -8.33
C MET A 6 -17.50 -10.74 -8.40
N CYS A 7 -16.66 -10.08 -7.58
CA CYS A 7 -15.21 -10.29 -7.61
C CYS A 7 -14.72 -11.36 -6.62
N LYS A 8 -15.60 -11.91 -5.77
CA LYS A 8 -15.29 -12.95 -4.76
C LYS A 8 -14.19 -12.57 -3.76
N GLN A 9 -13.86 -11.29 -3.66
CA GLN A 9 -12.91 -10.76 -2.68
C GLN A 9 -13.63 -10.27 -1.42
N ASN A 10 -12.88 -10.16 -0.34
CA ASN A 10 -13.37 -9.86 0.98
C ASN A 10 -13.02 -8.41 1.35
N TYR A 11 -14.03 -7.63 1.75
CA TYR A 11 -13.88 -6.21 2.05
C TYR A 11 -14.63 -5.82 3.33
N PRO A 12 -14.32 -4.66 3.94
CA PRO A 12 -15.13 -4.11 5.02
C PRO A 12 -16.57 -3.87 4.58
N GLN A 13 -17.55 -3.94 5.48
CA GLN A 13 -18.97 -3.64 5.17
C GLN A 13 -19.18 -2.21 4.63
N SER A 14 -18.36 -1.24 5.06
CA SER A 14 -18.38 0.11 4.51
C SER A 14 -18.08 0.13 3.01
N GLN A 15 -17.45 -0.93 2.48
CA GLN A 15 -17.08 -0.98 1.07
C GLN A 15 -18.17 -1.48 0.11
N PHE A 16 -19.37 -1.75 0.63
CA PHE A 16 -20.49 -2.31 -0.13
C PHE A 16 -21.50 -1.24 -0.49
N ILE A 17 -22.08 -1.35 -1.69
CA ILE A 17 -23.17 -0.47 -2.10
C ILE A 17 -24.42 -0.75 -1.26
N LYS A 18 -25.12 0.31 -0.87
CA LYS A 18 -26.39 0.18 -0.16
C LYS A 18 -27.51 -0.15 -1.17
N GLY A 19 -28.30 -1.16 -0.87
CA GLY A 19 -29.46 -1.53 -1.67
C GLY A 19 -29.80 -3.01 -1.61
N ASN A 20 -31.03 -3.33 -2.02
CA ASN A 20 -31.54 -4.69 -2.09
C ASN A 20 -31.54 -5.20 -3.54
N GLY A 21 -31.65 -6.52 -3.72
CA GLY A 21 -31.73 -7.15 -5.05
C GLY A 21 -30.38 -7.18 -5.78
N PRO A 22 -30.25 -6.60 -6.99
CA PRO A 22 -29.01 -6.67 -7.78
C PRO A 22 -27.83 -5.93 -7.13
N ARG A 23 -28.11 -5.01 -6.19
CA ARG A 23 -27.11 -4.27 -5.42
C ARG A 23 -26.59 -5.01 -4.17
N TYR A 24 -27.27 -6.08 -3.75
CA TYR A 24 -26.94 -6.79 -2.51
C TYR A 24 -25.59 -7.51 -2.58
N GLN A 25 -24.74 -7.32 -1.56
CA GLN A 25 -23.38 -7.90 -1.45
C GLN A 25 -22.47 -7.61 -2.65
N VAL A 26 -22.58 -6.43 -3.25
CA VAL A 26 -21.67 -5.96 -4.32
C VAL A 26 -20.76 -4.86 -3.76
N CYS A 27 -19.44 -4.94 -4.00
CA CYS A 27 -18.53 -3.85 -3.67
C CYS A 27 -18.74 -2.65 -4.60
N SER A 28 -18.40 -1.44 -4.17
CA SER A 28 -18.58 -0.23 -4.98
C SER A 28 -17.94 -0.32 -6.37
N ARG A 29 -16.72 -0.88 -6.47
CA ARG A 29 -16.02 -1.04 -7.76
C ARG A 29 -16.84 -1.85 -8.77
N CYS A 30 -17.29 -3.04 -8.37
CA CYS A 30 -18.15 -3.87 -9.22
C CYS A 30 -19.52 -3.23 -9.45
N GLY A 31 -20.00 -2.40 -8.52
CA GLY A 31 -21.22 -1.61 -8.68
C GLY A 31 -21.11 -0.62 -9.85
N ILE A 32 -20.01 0.12 -9.93
CA ILE A 32 -19.73 1.10 -10.99
C ILE A 32 -19.45 0.38 -12.31
N GLU A 33 -18.55 -0.61 -12.31
CA GLU A 33 -18.17 -1.37 -13.52
C GLU A 33 -19.37 -2.03 -14.21
N ARG A 34 -20.40 -2.41 -13.43
CA ARG A 34 -21.61 -3.07 -13.94
C ARG A 34 -22.80 -2.13 -14.11
N GLY A 35 -22.62 -0.82 -13.91
CA GLY A 35 -23.69 0.18 -14.04
C GLY A 35 -24.81 0.01 -13.00
N LEU A 36 -24.54 -0.64 -11.87
CA LEU A 36 -25.50 -0.79 -10.78
C LEU A 36 -25.65 0.51 -9.99
N VAL A 37 -24.63 1.36 -9.99
CA VAL A 37 -24.49 2.60 -9.19
C VAL A 37 -23.64 3.59 -9.98
N GLY A 38 -24.03 4.86 -10.02
CA GLY A 38 -23.26 5.94 -10.66
C GLY A 38 -22.03 6.34 -9.85
N GLN A 39 -21.04 6.98 -10.49
CA GLN A 39 -19.87 7.49 -9.75
C GLN A 39 -20.28 8.53 -8.69
N GLU A 40 -21.32 9.32 -8.99
CA GLU A 40 -21.90 10.30 -8.06
C GLU A 40 -22.62 9.68 -6.85
N GLU A 41 -23.09 8.44 -6.94
CA GLU A 41 -23.75 7.74 -5.83
C GLU A 41 -22.73 7.14 -4.84
N THR A 42 -21.44 7.11 -5.21
CA THR A 42 -20.34 6.57 -4.38
C THR A 42 -19.09 7.49 -4.37
N PRO A 43 -19.24 8.78 -4.01
CA PRO A 43 -18.15 9.75 -4.06
C PRO A 43 -17.04 9.45 -3.05
N GLU A 44 -17.36 8.69 -2.01
CA GLU A 44 -16.43 8.24 -0.98
C GLU A 44 -15.27 7.40 -1.53
N TYR A 45 -15.31 6.91 -2.80
CA TYR A 45 -14.25 6.09 -3.41
C TYR A 45 -13.25 6.82 -4.31
N TYR A 46 -13.66 7.96 -4.87
CA TYR A 46 -12.86 8.75 -5.81
C TYR A 46 -12.41 10.08 -5.23
N SER A 47 -12.58 10.27 -3.92
CA SER A 47 -12.08 11.46 -3.23
C SER A 47 -10.55 11.47 -3.16
N ASP A 48 -9.97 12.67 -3.21
CA ASP A 48 -8.53 12.90 -3.03
C ASP A 48 -8.01 12.33 -1.70
N GLU A 49 -8.89 12.19 -0.70
CA GLU A 49 -8.57 11.58 0.59
C GLU A 49 -8.15 10.11 0.45
N ILE A 50 -8.85 9.33 -0.38
CA ILE A 50 -8.49 7.93 -0.64
C ILE A 50 -7.23 7.84 -1.48
N LEU A 51 -7.06 8.74 -2.46
CA LEU A 51 -5.83 8.81 -3.25
C LEU A 51 -4.62 9.04 -2.33
N ASN A 52 -4.72 10.03 -1.43
CA ASN A 52 -3.70 10.34 -0.44
C ASN A 52 -3.49 9.18 0.55
N ALA A 53 -4.57 8.51 0.98
CA ALA A 53 -4.47 7.33 1.86
C ALA A 53 -3.68 6.20 1.18
N ARG A 54 -3.97 5.88 -0.09
CA ARG A 54 -3.21 4.89 -0.88
C ARG A 54 -1.75 5.31 -1.01
N LEU A 55 -1.51 6.55 -1.44
CA LEU A 55 -0.17 7.07 -1.65
C LEU A 55 0.65 7.03 -0.36
N SER A 56 0.06 7.40 0.79
CA SER A 56 0.71 7.33 2.09
C SER A 56 1.08 5.90 2.48
N LEU A 57 0.21 4.92 2.18
CA LEU A 57 0.43 3.50 2.44
C LEU A 57 1.60 2.96 1.62
N TYR A 58 1.59 3.24 0.30
CA TYR A 58 2.66 2.83 -0.62
C TYR A 58 3.98 3.50 -0.27
N THR A 59 3.95 4.80 0.06
CA THR A 59 5.13 5.57 0.47
C THR A 59 5.75 4.94 1.71
N ARG A 60 4.99 4.72 2.80
CA ARG A 60 5.52 4.10 4.03
C ARG A 60 6.16 2.72 3.79
N ARG A 61 5.62 1.96 2.83
CA ARG A 61 6.11 0.63 2.48
C ARG A 61 7.42 0.65 1.68
N HIS A 62 7.57 1.60 0.76
CA HIS A 62 8.70 1.66 -0.17
C HIS A 62 9.79 2.66 0.26
N LEU A 63 9.50 3.60 1.17
CA LEU A 63 10.48 4.56 1.70
C LEU A 63 11.76 3.88 2.22
N PRO A 64 11.70 2.77 2.98
CA PRO A 64 12.90 2.10 3.47
C PRO A 64 13.80 1.59 2.33
N TRP A 65 13.20 1.08 1.25
CA TRP A 65 13.95 0.67 0.05
C TRP A 65 14.66 1.84 -0.61
N VAL A 66 13.95 2.96 -0.80
CA VAL A 66 14.53 4.20 -1.36
C VAL A 66 15.70 4.68 -0.50
N SER A 67 15.55 4.64 0.83
CA SER A 67 16.61 5.08 1.76
C SER A 67 17.89 4.24 1.64
N VAL A 68 17.77 2.92 1.43
CA VAL A 68 18.94 2.04 1.24
C VAL A 68 19.59 2.25 -0.10
N VAL A 69 18.80 2.36 -1.17
CA VAL A 69 19.33 2.66 -2.51
C VAL A 69 20.10 3.97 -2.48
N LEU A 70 19.49 5.03 -1.93
CA LEU A 70 20.13 6.34 -1.83
C LEU A 70 21.37 6.29 -0.94
N GLY A 71 21.32 5.57 0.17
CA GLY A 71 22.46 5.39 1.06
C GLY A 71 23.64 4.68 0.39
N TRP A 72 23.39 3.64 -0.42
CA TRP A 72 24.42 3.00 -1.24
C TRP A 72 25.00 3.94 -2.30
N PHE A 73 24.14 4.72 -2.98
CA PHE A 73 24.59 5.74 -3.93
C PHE A 73 25.53 6.77 -3.28
N LEU A 74 25.15 7.29 -2.11
CA LEU A 74 25.96 8.25 -1.35
C LEU A 74 27.28 7.65 -0.86
N TYR A 75 27.24 6.40 -0.39
CA TYR A 75 28.44 5.69 0.07
C TYR A 75 29.44 5.46 -1.05
N ILE A 76 28.98 5.04 -2.24
CA ILE A 76 29.83 4.81 -3.41
C ILE A 76 30.38 6.13 -3.96
N GLY A 77 29.55 7.19 -3.98
CA GLY A 77 29.92 8.48 -4.56
C GLY A 77 30.86 9.32 -3.69
N ILE A 78 30.57 9.45 -2.39
CA ILE A 78 31.25 10.41 -1.49
C ILE A 78 31.85 9.70 -0.26
N GLY A 79 31.23 8.61 0.19
CA GLY A 79 31.51 8.00 1.51
C GLY A 79 32.84 7.25 1.68
N ARG A 80 33.62 7.04 0.61
CA ARG A 80 34.87 6.24 0.67
C ARG A 80 36.10 6.99 1.18
N GLY A 81 36.04 8.31 1.33
CA GLY A 81 37.22 9.14 1.63
C GLY A 81 37.59 9.28 3.11
N ILE A 82 36.78 8.79 4.04
CA ILE A 82 36.97 9.02 5.49
C ILE A 82 37.02 7.66 6.21
N GLU A 83 38.21 7.22 6.64
CA GLU A 83 38.47 5.84 7.12
C GLU A 83 37.54 5.37 8.26
N LEU A 84 37.29 6.20 9.28
CA LEU A 84 36.44 5.83 10.43
C LEU A 84 34.93 5.87 10.10
N TRP A 85 34.50 6.81 9.26
CA TRP A 85 33.08 6.95 8.88
C TRP A 85 32.66 5.93 7.82
N SER A 86 33.58 5.57 6.93
CA SER A 86 33.40 4.57 5.88
C SER A 86 32.98 3.21 6.43
N GLY A 87 33.68 2.69 7.44
CA GLY A 87 33.40 1.37 8.01
C GLY A 87 32.07 1.28 8.75
N LEU A 88 31.75 2.28 9.58
CA LEU A 88 30.50 2.29 10.35
C LEU A 88 29.29 2.50 9.43
N PHE A 89 29.39 3.41 8.47
CA PHE A 89 28.33 3.65 7.49
C PHE A 89 28.08 2.42 6.60
N PHE A 90 29.15 1.75 6.17
CA PHE A 90 29.05 0.47 5.47
C PHE A 90 28.36 -0.60 6.31
N GLY A 91 28.70 -0.74 7.59
CA GLY A 91 28.07 -1.70 8.49
C GLY A 91 26.57 -1.48 8.61
N VAL A 92 26.13 -0.23 8.80
CA VAL A 92 24.71 0.13 8.87
C VAL A 92 24.01 -0.14 7.53
N LEU A 93 24.64 0.21 6.40
CA LEU A 93 24.09 -0.06 5.07
C LEU A 93 23.94 -1.56 4.80
N ALA A 94 24.96 -2.36 5.11
CA ALA A 94 24.92 -3.80 4.95
C ALA A 94 23.80 -4.42 5.80
N LEU A 95 23.69 -4.00 7.07
CA LEU A 95 22.66 -4.49 7.97
C LEU A 95 21.25 -4.06 7.52
N SER A 96 21.08 -2.81 7.09
CA SER A 96 19.81 -2.31 6.55
C SER A 96 19.37 -3.04 5.28
N THR A 97 20.32 -3.43 4.43
CA THR A 97 20.09 -4.20 3.20
C THR A 97 19.53 -5.60 3.49
N ILE A 98 19.81 -6.16 4.67
CA ILE A 98 19.26 -7.45 5.12
C ILE A 98 17.93 -7.26 5.88
N VAL A 99 17.86 -6.29 6.79
CA VAL A 99 16.69 -6.08 7.65
C VAL A 99 15.46 -5.61 6.87
N ILE A 100 15.64 -4.74 5.87
CA ILE A 100 14.52 -4.17 5.10
C ILE A 100 13.76 -5.23 4.28
N PRO A 101 14.39 -6.13 3.50
CA PRO A 101 13.65 -7.17 2.79
C PRO A 101 12.93 -8.13 3.73
N ILE A 102 13.52 -8.46 4.89
CA ILE A 102 12.86 -9.29 5.92
C ILE A 102 11.59 -8.60 6.43
N ARG A 103 11.69 -7.33 6.85
CA ARG A 103 10.53 -6.56 7.30
C ARG A 103 9.50 -6.37 6.19
N HIS A 104 9.95 -6.21 4.96
CA HIS A 104 9.08 -6.17 3.81
C HIS A 104 8.28 -7.48 3.72
N LEU A 105 8.93 -8.64 3.65
CA LEU A 105 8.24 -9.93 3.56
C LEU A 105 7.24 -10.16 4.71
N MET A 106 7.65 -9.93 5.97
CA MET A 106 6.78 -10.10 7.14
C MET A 106 5.57 -9.15 7.14
N GLY A 107 5.74 -7.91 6.67
CA GLY A 107 4.66 -6.93 6.64
C GLY A 107 3.68 -7.08 5.46
N SER A 108 3.89 -8.05 4.57
CA SER A 108 3.10 -8.18 3.33
C SER A 108 1.61 -8.47 3.58
N ALA A 109 1.29 -9.33 4.55
CA ALA A 109 -0.09 -9.64 4.92
C ALA A 109 -0.81 -8.41 5.51
N ARG A 110 -0.12 -7.67 6.40
CA ARG A 110 -0.65 -6.43 6.98
C ARG A 110 -0.90 -5.37 5.90
N PHE A 111 0.04 -5.18 4.99
CA PHE A 111 -0.10 -4.23 3.88
C PHE A 111 -1.31 -4.56 3.00
N ARG A 112 -1.51 -5.83 2.66
CA ARG A 112 -2.69 -6.27 1.88
C ARG A 112 -4.00 -6.00 2.62
N ALA A 113 -4.04 -6.23 3.93
CA ALA A 113 -5.22 -5.96 4.75
C ALA A 113 -5.52 -4.45 4.90
N GLU A 114 -4.50 -3.62 5.04
CA GLU A 114 -4.65 -2.16 5.04
C GLU A 114 -5.08 -1.64 3.66
N LEU A 115 -4.51 -2.19 2.57
CA LEU A 115 -4.89 -1.84 1.21
C LEU A 115 -6.36 -2.20 0.93
N SER A 116 -6.81 -3.40 1.31
CA SER A 116 -8.22 -3.81 1.15
C SER A 116 -9.19 -2.98 1.99
N ARG A 117 -8.72 -2.28 3.03
CA ARG A 117 -9.56 -1.32 3.79
C ARG A 117 -9.73 0.01 3.06
N ILE A 118 -8.72 0.41 2.28
CA ILE A 118 -8.72 1.68 1.54
C ILE A 118 -9.36 1.50 0.16
N THR A 119 -9.27 0.29 -0.43
CA THR A 119 -9.69 0.02 -1.81
C THR A 119 -10.44 -1.29 -1.95
N PRO A 120 -11.63 -1.29 -2.57
CA PRO A 120 -12.28 -2.50 -3.08
C PRO A 120 -11.66 -2.97 -4.40
#